data_AF-A0A928JCB3-F1
#
_entry.id   AF-A0A928JCB3-F1
#
_cell.length_a   1.000
_cell.length_b   1.000
_cell.length_c   1.000
_cell.angle_alpha   90.00
_cell.angle_beta   90.00
_cell.angle_gamma   90.00
#
_symmetry.space_group_name_H-M   'P 1'
#
loop_
_entity.id
_entity.type
_entity.pdbx_description
1 polymer ?
#
loop_
_entity_poly.entity_id
_entity_poly.type
_entity_poly.pdbx_seq_one_letter_code
_entity_poly.pdbx_strand_id
1 'polypeptide(L)'
;MYNKNGGDRSYEDAIHVKRSRRSERTRSELRRNSARMRDGLDFSISKNAAAPSFVCVASKTTAQSGEKKIAVGRPVPRPASAVERLRSENDIKTEAHADSVKGTVQASRKISAPRKIYVNSSELQKMNLHIDDADSFDALDTEQTLVENNSEVKSVVNDAVSKDDTSSSVRTDRDDETEGKYVSVAGLRTISRAVVDNENIKKTRLTAGKVIRRSLLSLFTAIILLVATLFGALAIAANGPSPTVRDFLVLSALHASATKWVPGIFLDDEVVDQILKDSQKVNTDVISVDEYTEQQKEEDDTDKWANAIDGMIYESLSGPTFKGYVLLVRDPSRVSVGVATDHFSDTNEGMRIFDMADKYGAVAAINGGEYPDAGGMGIGGRPIGLTYSDGKCVWSDGLRRSFMGFDKNDRLIVREGLTKAQAEELGIRDGVCFQTGKTLITNDNGNVTMYYADHNTGIAQRTAIGQTADGTVILLVTDGRTASSLGATHNDVIDIMVSYGAISAGMLDGGSSSLMYYRDFYDKYGLDKTDLDEYQRRGLINKYKAFTNPRRLPTCFIVAPE
;
A
#
# COMPACT_ATOMS: atom_id res chain seq x y z
N MET A 1 35.33 53.24 -44.34
CA MET A 1 35.55 53.41 -42.90
C MET A 1 35.17 52.12 -42.19
N TYR A 2 36.14 51.57 -41.47
CA TYR A 2 36.14 50.57 -40.40
C TYR A 2 35.15 49.39 -40.33
N ASN A 3 35.80 48.23 -40.38
CA ASN A 3 35.46 46.86 -40.03
C ASN A 3 35.21 46.66 -38.52
N LYS A 4 34.30 45.74 -38.14
CA LYS A 4 34.43 44.90 -36.94
C LYS A 4 33.67 43.58 -37.09
N ASN A 5 34.46 42.51 -37.09
CA ASN A 5 34.12 41.09 -37.10
C ASN A 5 33.38 40.62 -35.83
N GLY A 6 32.54 39.60 -36.00
CA GLY A 6 32.81 38.26 -35.45
C GLY A 6 32.21 37.88 -34.10
N GLY A 7 31.52 36.74 -34.08
CA GLY A 7 31.32 35.92 -32.88
C GLY A 7 29.87 35.57 -32.58
N ASP A 8 29.40 34.43 -33.11
CA ASP A 8 28.64 33.41 -32.35
C ASP A 8 28.02 32.40 -33.32
N ARG A 9 28.85 31.44 -33.75
CA ARG A 9 28.42 30.25 -34.49
C ARG A 9 29.18 28.99 -34.04
N SER A 10 29.60 28.94 -32.77
CA SER A 10 30.44 27.84 -32.24
C SER A 10 29.89 27.10 -31.03
N TYR A 11 28.70 27.45 -30.51
CA TYR A 11 28.15 26.77 -29.31
C TYR A 11 27.14 25.66 -29.64
N GLU A 12 26.30 25.81 -30.67
CA GLU A 12 25.31 24.77 -31.03
C GLU A 12 25.92 23.58 -31.77
N ASP A 13 26.91 23.81 -32.65
CA ASP A 13 27.60 22.73 -33.37
C ASP A 13 28.45 21.84 -32.44
N ALA A 14 28.96 22.41 -31.33
CA ALA A 14 29.74 21.65 -30.35
C ALA A 14 28.88 20.68 -29.50
N ILE A 15 27.60 20.99 -29.32
CA ILE A 15 26.65 20.15 -28.54
C ILE A 15 26.12 19.01 -29.42
N HIS A 16 25.87 19.26 -30.70
CA HIS A 16 25.45 18.22 -31.65
C HIS A 16 26.57 17.19 -31.93
N VAL A 17 27.83 17.63 -32.05
CA VAL A 17 28.98 16.73 -32.27
C VAL A 17 29.34 15.90 -31.02
N LYS A 18 29.10 16.41 -29.80
CA LYS A 18 29.29 15.61 -28.56
C LYS A 18 28.20 14.56 -28.36
N ARG A 19 26.96 14.83 -28.77
CA ARG A 19 25.84 13.86 -28.68
C ARG A 19 25.98 12.74 -29.72
N SER A 20 26.42 13.03 -30.94
CA SER A 20 26.64 12.01 -31.97
C SER A 20 27.78 11.05 -31.60
N ARG A 21 28.92 11.57 -31.13
CA ARG A 21 30.09 10.76 -30.71
C ARG A 21 29.81 9.87 -29.50
N ARG A 22 28.93 10.29 -28.58
CA ARG A 22 28.51 9.46 -27.43
C ARG A 22 27.61 8.31 -27.89
N SER A 23 26.69 8.56 -28.83
CA SER A 23 25.82 7.51 -29.40
C SER A 23 26.58 6.47 -30.24
N GLU A 24 27.64 6.88 -30.94
CA GLU A 24 28.49 5.97 -31.72
C GLU A 24 29.40 5.12 -30.84
N ARG A 25 29.95 5.68 -29.74
CA ARG A 25 30.70 4.88 -28.75
C ARG A 25 29.84 3.78 -28.14
N THR A 26 28.61 4.09 -27.72
CA THR A 26 27.68 3.12 -27.13
C THR A 26 27.25 2.04 -28.15
N ARG A 27 27.02 2.41 -29.42
CA ARG A 27 26.75 1.43 -30.49
C ARG A 27 27.95 0.55 -30.84
N SER A 28 29.18 1.08 -30.74
CA SER A 28 30.42 0.33 -30.96
C SER A 28 30.72 -0.68 -29.84
N GLU A 29 30.32 -0.37 -28.61
CA GLU A 29 30.45 -1.26 -27.45
C GLU A 29 29.38 -2.36 -27.45
N LEU A 30 28.14 -2.02 -27.81
CA LEU A 30 27.08 -3.01 -28.03
C LEU A 30 27.43 -3.97 -29.17
N ARG A 31 28.01 -3.49 -30.28
CA ARG A 31 28.49 -4.35 -31.37
C ARG A 31 29.65 -5.25 -30.94
N ARG A 32 30.62 -4.75 -30.16
CA ARG A 32 31.72 -5.57 -29.62
C ARG A 32 31.25 -6.64 -28.64
N ASN A 33 30.28 -6.33 -27.78
CA ASN A 33 29.69 -7.32 -26.86
C ASN A 33 28.86 -8.38 -27.60
N SER A 34 28.14 -7.98 -28.66
CA SER A 34 27.38 -8.92 -29.50
C SER A 34 28.25 -9.81 -30.39
N ALA A 35 29.48 -9.38 -30.72
CA ALA A 35 30.47 -10.21 -31.42
C ALA A 35 31.12 -11.22 -30.47
N ARG A 36 31.47 -10.81 -29.24
CA ARG A 36 31.97 -11.73 -28.19
C ARG A 36 30.98 -12.82 -27.80
N MET A 37 29.67 -12.56 -27.89
CA MET A 37 28.64 -13.58 -27.64
C MET A 37 28.44 -14.56 -28.81
N ARG A 38 28.88 -14.22 -30.04
CA ARG A 38 28.81 -15.15 -31.18
C ARG A 38 30.02 -16.07 -31.27
N ASP A 39 31.19 -15.61 -30.85
CA ASP A 39 32.42 -16.41 -30.87
C ASP A 39 32.50 -17.45 -29.73
N GLY A 40 31.54 -17.45 -28.79
CA GLY A 40 31.44 -18.41 -27.68
C GLY A 40 30.49 -19.59 -27.92
N LEU A 41 29.91 -19.70 -29.12
CA LEU A 41 28.93 -20.73 -29.49
C LEU A 41 29.37 -21.43 -30.78
N ASP A 42 30.53 -22.06 -30.76
CA ASP A 42 30.91 -23.07 -31.74
C ASP A 42 31.79 -24.15 -31.10
N PHE A 43 31.58 -25.40 -31.54
CA PHE A 43 32.10 -26.72 -31.07
C PHE A 43 31.31 -27.39 -29.93
N SER A 44 30.75 -28.61 -30.07
CA SER A 44 30.94 -29.67 -31.08
C SER A 44 29.69 -30.56 -31.21
N ILE A 45 29.28 -30.85 -32.45
CA ILE A 45 28.38 -31.96 -32.79
C ILE A 45 29.23 -32.99 -33.53
N SER A 46 29.47 -34.16 -32.93
CA SER A 46 29.86 -35.35 -33.69
C SER A 46 28.61 -36.17 -33.99
N LYS A 47 28.35 -36.36 -35.28
CA LYS A 47 27.35 -37.26 -35.84
C LYS A 47 27.53 -38.68 -35.29
N ASN A 48 26.44 -39.35 -34.91
CA ASN A 48 26.17 -40.69 -35.44
C ASN A 48 24.70 -41.10 -35.36
N ALA A 49 24.35 -41.89 -36.37
CA ALA A 49 23.05 -42.33 -36.86
C ALA A 49 22.17 -43.18 -35.92
N ALA A 50 20.93 -43.33 -36.39
CA ALA A 50 20.02 -44.48 -36.31
C ALA A 50 18.85 -44.40 -35.30
N ALA A 51 17.63 -44.35 -35.86
CA ALA A 51 16.42 -44.89 -35.24
C ALA A 51 16.53 -46.44 -35.19
N PRO A 52 15.87 -47.17 -34.26
CA PRO A 52 14.42 -47.41 -34.37
C PRO A 52 13.62 -47.65 -33.05
N SER A 53 12.29 -47.55 -33.19
CA SER A 53 11.19 -48.37 -32.63
C SER A 53 11.16 -48.88 -31.17
N PHE A 54 10.01 -48.61 -30.52
CA PHE A 54 9.22 -49.41 -29.55
C PHE A 54 9.94 -50.31 -28.52
N VAL A 55 9.55 -50.19 -27.24
CA VAL A 55 9.00 -51.27 -26.40
C VAL A 55 8.54 -50.72 -25.05
N CYS A 56 7.34 -51.13 -24.65
CA CYS A 56 6.72 -50.94 -23.34
C CYS A 56 7.39 -51.86 -22.30
N VAL A 57 7.82 -51.32 -21.14
CA VAL A 57 8.05 -52.14 -19.94
C VAL A 57 7.57 -51.35 -18.72
N ALA A 58 6.56 -51.91 -18.07
CA ALA A 58 6.15 -51.54 -16.73
C ALA A 58 7.19 -52.01 -15.71
N SER A 59 7.55 -51.16 -14.74
CA SER A 59 8.07 -51.64 -13.47
C SER A 59 7.45 -50.83 -12.32
N LYS A 60 6.78 -51.58 -11.44
CA LYS A 60 6.35 -51.15 -10.12
C LYS A 60 7.59 -50.83 -9.29
N THR A 61 7.56 -49.73 -8.54
CA THR A 61 8.35 -49.67 -7.29
C THR A 61 7.56 -48.92 -6.23
N THR A 62 7.60 -49.54 -5.07
CA THR A 62 6.75 -49.45 -3.89
C THR A 62 6.94 -48.12 -3.15
N ALA A 63 5.82 -47.49 -2.77
CA ALA A 63 5.80 -46.35 -1.88
C ALA A 63 6.12 -46.78 -0.44
N GLN A 64 7.03 -46.07 0.22
CA GLN A 64 7.13 -46.04 1.68
C GLN A 64 6.48 -44.75 2.19
N SER A 65 5.46 -44.93 3.01
CA SER A 65 4.67 -43.90 3.67
C SER A 65 5.48 -43.17 4.75
N GLY A 66 5.58 -41.87 4.63
CA GLY A 66 5.86 -40.95 5.74
C GLY A 66 4.69 -39.99 5.87
N GLU A 67 3.76 -40.30 6.78
CA GLU A 67 2.67 -39.39 7.15
C GLU A 67 3.25 -38.11 7.78
N LYS A 68 3.19 -37.01 7.04
CA LYS A 68 3.15 -35.67 7.64
C LYS A 68 1.72 -35.18 7.53
N LYS A 69 1.03 -35.13 8.67
CA LYS A 69 -0.24 -34.41 8.83
C LYS A 69 -0.03 -32.96 8.38
N ILE A 70 -0.61 -32.61 7.24
CA ILE A 70 -0.74 -31.22 6.79
C ILE A 70 -1.92 -30.63 7.57
N ALA A 71 -1.65 -29.61 8.38
CA ALA A 71 -2.68 -28.80 8.98
C ALA A 71 -3.35 -27.98 7.86
N VAL A 72 -4.54 -28.41 7.46
CA VAL A 72 -5.41 -27.69 6.53
C VAL A 72 -5.71 -26.31 7.11
N GLY A 73 -5.55 -25.28 6.28
CA GLY A 73 -5.77 -23.88 6.63
C GLY A 73 -7.16 -23.66 7.24
N ARG A 74 -7.22 -22.77 8.22
CA ARG A 74 -8.50 -22.34 8.80
C ARG A 74 -9.36 -21.74 7.68
N PRO A 75 -10.65 -22.13 7.57
CA PRO A 75 -11.56 -21.44 6.67
C PRO A 75 -11.66 -19.97 7.09
N VAL A 76 -11.41 -19.07 6.16
CA VAL A 76 -11.77 -17.67 6.33
C VAL A 76 -13.29 -17.62 6.30
N PRO A 77 -13.98 -17.18 7.36
CA PRO A 77 -15.42 -17.04 7.32
C PRO A 77 -15.78 -16.00 6.26
N ARG A 78 -16.74 -16.32 5.38
CA ARG A 78 -17.37 -15.32 4.53
C ARG A 78 -17.81 -14.15 5.42
N PRO A 79 -17.66 -12.88 4.98
CA PRO A 79 -18.36 -11.81 5.66
C PRO A 79 -19.84 -12.16 5.65
N ALA A 80 -20.45 -12.32 6.82
CA ALA A 80 -21.89 -12.44 6.96
C ALA A 80 -22.52 -11.28 6.17
N SER A 81 -23.54 -11.58 5.38
CA SER A 81 -24.32 -10.62 4.61
C SER A 81 -24.60 -9.37 5.46
N ALA A 82 -23.90 -8.28 5.16
CA ALA A 82 -24.10 -7.01 5.82
C ALA A 82 -25.35 -6.33 5.24
N VAL A 83 -26.52 -6.95 5.46
CA VAL A 83 -27.83 -6.35 5.14
C VAL A 83 -28.71 -6.23 6.39
N GLU A 84 -28.31 -6.79 7.53
CA GLU A 84 -29.04 -6.64 8.80
C GLU A 84 -28.29 -5.77 9.82
N ARG A 85 -28.10 -4.48 9.49
CA ARG A 85 -27.89 -3.43 10.51
C ARG A 85 -28.03 -1.98 10.00
N LEU A 86 -29.17 -1.64 9.39
CA LEU A 86 -29.59 -0.24 9.21
C LEU A 86 -31.09 -0.02 9.46
N ARG A 87 -31.73 -0.86 10.28
CA ARG A 87 -33.11 -0.65 10.76
C ARG A 87 -33.23 -1.06 12.23
N SER A 88 -32.99 -0.11 13.14
CA SER A 88 -33.67 0.00 14.45
C SER A 88 -32.92 0.95 15.41
N GLU A 89 -32.72 2.21 15.02
CA GLU A 89 -32.54 3.30 15.99
C GLU A 89 -33.28 4.53 15.47
N ASN A 90 -34.61 4.42 15.39
CA ASN A 90 -35.51 5.57 15.31
C ASN A 90 -36.90 5.07 15.66
N ASP A 91 -37.12 4.83 16.94
CA ASP A 91 -38.43 4.97 17.55
C ASP A 91 -38.22 5.14 19.05
N ILE A 92 -38.61 6.33 19.55
CA ILE A 92 -39.25 6.61 20.85
C ILE A 92 -38.93 8.07 21.27
N LYS A 93 -39.96 8.91 21.10
CA LYS A 93 -40.35 10.10 21.90
C LYS A 93 -39.54 11.39 21.69
N THR A 94 -40.12 12.59 21.58
CA THR A 94 -41.50 13.09 21.76
C THR A 94 -41.58 14.51 21.20
N GLU A 95 -42.81 14.91 20.87
CA GLU A 95 -43.25 16.24 20.46
C GLU A 95 -42.77 17.39 21.37
N ALA A 96 -42.41 18.52 20.77
CA ALA A 96 -42.70 19.86 21.28
C ALA A 96 -42.64 20.89 20.14
N HIS A 97 -43.80 21.47 19.81
CA HIS A 97 -43.96 22.68 19.01
C HIS A 97 -43.34 23.91 19.71
N ALA A 98 -42.70 24.80 18.95
CA ALA A 98 -43.16 26.17 18.67
C ALA A 98 -42.03 27.15 18.26
N ASP A 99 -42.29 27.82 17.13
CA ASP A 99 -42.03 29.24 16.80
C ASP A 99 -40.62 29.86 16.73
N SER A 100 -40.26 30.18 15.48
CA SER A 100 -39.98 31.53 14.95
C SER A 100 -39.07 32.48 15.73
N VAL A 101 -37.98 32.96 15.09
CA VAL A 101 -37.74 34.38 14.72
C VAL A 101 -36.40 34.55 13.96
N LYS A 102 -36.44 35.45 12.97
CA LYS A 102 -35.35 35.99 12.12
C LYS A 102 -34.19 36.62 12.90
N GLY A 103 -32.97 36.59 12.33
CA GLY A 103 -31.90 37.51 12.72
C GLY A 103 -30.57 37.29 12.00
N THR A 104 -30.22 38.22 11.11
CA THR A 104 -29.01 38.25 10.29
C THR A 104 -27.84 38.97 11.01
N VAL A 105 -26.59 38.60 10.65
CA VAL A 105 -25.31 39.37 10.75
C VAL A 105 -24.66 39.49 12.14
N GLN A 106 -23.43 38.95 12.33
CA GLN A 106 -22.15 39.67 12.18
C GLN A 106 -20.97 38.87 12.77
N ALA A 107 -19.85 38.86 12.04
CA ALA A 107 -18.57 38.28 12.45
C ALA A 107 -17.92 39.07 13.60
N SER A 108 -17.29 38.37 14.55
CA SER A 108 -16.22 38.92 15.40
C SER A 108 -15.38 37.79 16.01
N ARG A 109 -14.14 37.65 15.54
CA ARG A 109 -13.07 36.83 16.13
C ARG A 109 -12.71 37.37 17.53
N LYS A 110 -12.79 36.53 18.56
CA LYS A 110 -11.99 36.68 19.79
C LYS A 110 -11.48 35.31 20.23
N ILE A 111 -10.17 35.12 20.11
CA ILE A 111 -9.39 34.01 20.66
C ILE A 111 -9.29 34.25 22.17
N SER A 112 -9.87 33.38 23.00
CA SER A 112 -9.67 33.38 24.45
C SER A 112 -8.76 32.24 24.86
N ALA A 113 -7.77 32.55 25.71
CA ALA A 113 -6.81 31.64 26.31
C ALA A 113 -7.48 30.47 27.08
N PRO A 114 -6.81 29.30 27.24
CA PRO A 114 -7.40 28.12 27.86
C PRO A 114 -7.64 28.31 29.36
N ARG A 115 -8.87 28.02 29.81
CA ARG A 115 -9.24 27.87 31.22
C ARG A 115 -8.77 26.50 31.73
N LYS A 116 -8.10 26.48 32.88
CA LYS A 116 -7.83 25.27 33.67
C LYS A 116 -9.16 24.69 34.16
N ILE A 117 -9.42 23.43 33.85
CA ILE A 117 -10.53 22.65 34.43
C ILE A 117 -9.97 21.92 35.66
N TYR A 118 -10.56 22.15 36.82
CA TYR A 118 -10.37 21.30 38.00
C TYR A 118 -11.43 20.19 37.95
N VAL A 119 -11.00 18.93 37.99
CA VAL A 119 -11.89 17.78 38.20
C VAL A 119 -11.74 17.35 39.66
N ASN A 120 -12.88 17.22 40.34
CA ASN A 120 -13.00 16.82 41.74
C ASN A 120 -12.99 15.29 41.87
N SER A 121 -12.21 14.76 42.80
CA SER A 121 -11.81 13.36 42.92
C SER A 121 -12.80 12.48 43.70
N SER A 122 -14.07 12.44 43.31
CA SER A 122 -15.08 11.64 44.05
C SER A 122 -16.05 10.83 43.20
N GLU A 123 -15.64 10.32 42.03
CA GLU A 123 -16.48 9.45 41.17
C GLU A 123 -15.64 8.36 40.44
N LEU A 124 -14.67 7.73 41.13
CA LEU A 124 -13.90 6.60 40.58
C LEU A 124 -13.76 5.42 41.57
N GLN A 125 -14.78 5.16 42.37
CA GLN A 125 -14.93 3.90 43.09
C GLN A 125 -16.28 3.27 42.78
N LYS A 126 -16.32 2.51 41.69
CA LYS A 126 -17.28 1.42 41.42
C LYS A 126 -16.81 0.68 40.16
N MET A 127 -16.00 -0.36 40.36
CA MET A 127 -16.19 -1.69 39.75
C MET A 127 -15.05 -2.62 40.17
N ASN A 128 -15.46 -3.70 40.86
CA ASN A 128 -14.68 -4.86 41.28
C ASN A 128 -14.06 -5.61 40.09
N LEU A 129 -12.85 -6.14 40.27
CA LEU A 129 -12.49 -7.49 39.83
C LEU A 129 -11.24 -7.99 40.59
N HIS A 130 -11.41 -9.12 41.27
CA HIS A 130 -10.40 -9.96 41.95
C HIS A 130 -9.66 -10.81 40.91
N ILE A 131 -8.32 -10.91 41.01
CA ILE A 131 -7.54 -12.15 40.76
C ILE A 131 -6.30 -12.11 41.67
N ASP A 132 -6.13 -13.17 42.46
CA ASP A 132 -4.96 -13.52 43.28
C ASP A 132 -3.81 -14.03 42.39
N ASP A 133 -2.59 -13.52 42.60
CA ASP A 133 -1.44 -14.28 43.12
C ASP A 133 -0.16 -13.45 43.00
N ALA A 134 0.65 -13.54 44.06
CA ALA A 134 1.86 -12.79 44.30
C ALA A 134 3.03 -13.25 43.42
N ASP A 135 3.84 -12.30 42.96
CA ASP A 135 5.26 -12.25 43.35
C ASP A 135 5.95 -10.95 42.86
N SER A 136 6.50 -10.24 43.84
CA SER A 136 7.58 -9.23 43.82
C SER A 136 7.89 -8.48 42.51
N PHE A 137 7.65 -7.16 42.51
CA PHE A 137 8.65 -6.16 42.09
C PHE A 137 8.17 -4.77 42.55
N ASP A 138 8.92 -4.17 43.50
CA ASP A 138 8.63 -2.86 44.07
C ASP A 138 8.63 -1.77 42.99
N ALA A 139 7.52 -1.03 42.94
CA ALA A 139 7.36 0.16 42.12
C ALA A 139 8.17 1.31 42.73
N LEU A 140 9.17 1.77 41.98
CA LEU A 140 9.86 3.04 42.22
C LEU A 140 8.90 4.20 41.95
N ASP A 141 8.55 4.85 43.05
CA ASP A 141 7.84 6.12 43.09
C ASP A 141 8.65 7.19 42.34
N THR A 142 7.99 7.86 41.40
CA THR A 142 8.59 8.79 40.46
C THR A 142 8.38 10.21 40.97
N GLU A 143 9.13 10.64 41.99
CA GLU A 143 9.28 12.08 42.29
C GLU A 143 10.52 12.40 43.15
N GLN A 144 11.69 11.95 42.70
CA GLN A 144 12.97 12.52 43.15
C GLN A 144 13.93 12.57 41.97
N THR A 145 14.13 13.76 41.41
CA THR A 145 15.41 14.27 40.87
C THR A 145 15.14 15.55 40.08
N LEU A 146 15.58 16.69 40.63
CA LEU A 146 16.12 17.86 39.92
C LEU A 146 16.12 19.12 40.81
N VAL A 147 16.61 19.03 42.06
CA VAL A 147 17.12 20.22 42.78
C VAL A 147 18.33 19.85 43.64
N GLU A 148 19.26 19.06 43.12
CA GLU A 148 20.60 18.95 43.69
C GLU A 148 21.58 18.88 42.54
N ASN A 149 22.08 20.05 42.16
CA ASN A 149 23.40 20.30 41.54
C ASN A 149 23.41 21.73 41.01
N ASN A 150 23.54 22.70 41.92
CA ASN A 150 24.06 23.99 41.53
C ASN A 150 25.30 24.31 42.38
N SER A 151 26.46 23.94 41.86
CA SER A 151 27.78 24.14 42.46
C SER A 151 28.19 25.61 42.57
N GLU A 152 27.40 26.55 42.04
CA GLU A 152 27.61 28.00 42.20
C GLU A 152 27.08 28.58 43.53
N VAL A 153 26.26 27.84 44.30
CA VAL A 153 25.71 28.35 45.58
C VAL A 153 26.62 28.03 46.78
N LYS A 154 27.50 27.02 46.66
CA LYS A 154 28.45 26.64 47.73
C LYS A 154 29.68 27.54 47.84
N SER A 155 30.04 28.29 46.79
CA SER A 155 31.22 29.18 46.81
C SER A 155 30.96 30.53 47.47
N VAL A 156 29.71 30.98 47.53
CA VAL A 156 29.35 32.29 48.13
C VAL A 156 29.19 32.21 49.66
N VAL A 157 28.92 31.02 50.20
CA VAL A 157 28.74 30.80 51.65
C VAL A 157 30.07 30.57 52.38
N ASN A 158 31.10 30.07 51.71
CA ASN A 158 32.39 29.75 52.34
C ASN A 158 33.39 30.94 52.42
N ASP A 159 33.15 32.03 51.69
CA ASP A 159 34.03 33.22 51.72
C ASP A 159 33.64 34.26 52.79
N ALA A 160 32.54 34.04 53.53
CA ALA A 160 32.06 34.97 54.57
C ALA A 160 32.45 34.60 56.01
N VAL A 161 33.25 33.54 56.22
CA VAL A 161 33.64 33.05 57.57
C VAL A 161 35.16 33.13 57.82
N SER A 162 35.96 33.66 56.89
CA SER A 162 37.41 33.77 57.05
C SER A 162 37.91 35.22 56.99
N LYS A 163 37.56 36.04 57.99
CA LYS A 163 38.28 37.27 58.38
C LYS A 163 37.73 37.80 59.69
N ASP A 164 38.35 37.40 60.80
CA ASP A 164 39.04 38.33 61.68
C ASP A 164 39.71 37.54 62.81
N ASP A 165 41.02 37.37 62.66
CA ASP A 165 41.95 36.99 63.71
C ASP A 165 42.06 38.15 64.71
N THR A 166 42.06 37.85 66.02
CA THR A 166 43.26 38.02 66.88
C THR A 166 42.97 37.72 68.36
N SER A 167 43.75 36.77 68.88
CA SER A 167 44.31 36.66 70.24
C SER A 167 43.46 37.01 71.49
N SER A 168 43.27 36.05 72.39
CA SER A 168 44.13 35.87 73.58
C SER A 168 43.57 34.79 74.52
N SER A 169 44.50 34.20 75.27
CA SER A 169 44.42 33.08 76.20
C SER A 169 43.26 33.05 77.21
N VAL A 170 42.80 31.84 77.58
CA VAL A 170 42.92 31.24 78.94
C VAL A 170 42.07 29.95 79.03
N ARG A 171 42.61 28.94 79.72
CA ARG A 171 41.96 27.66 80.07
C ARG A 171 40.96 27.83 81.23
N THR A 172 39.89 27.01 81.22
CA THR A 172 39.45 26.02 82.24
C THR A 172 37.93 26.00 82.44
N ASP A 173 37.37 24.79 82.29
CA ASP A 173 36.21 24.13 82.90
C ASP A 173 35.19 24.90 83.78
N ARG A 174 33.91 24.54 83.53
CA ARG A 174 32.77 24.29 84.45
C ARG A 174 31.49 25.09 84.18
N ASP A 175 30.45 24.29 83.97
CA ASP A 175 29.10 24.29 84.55
C ASP A 175 28.17 25.52 84.49
N ASP A 176 26.93 25.17 84.11
CA ASP A 176 25.62 25.73 84.46
C ASP A 176 24.94 26.89 83.70
N GLU A 177 23.73 26.53 83.26
CA GLU A 177 22.44 27.22 83.22
C GLU A 177 22.23 28.59 82.53
N THR A 178 21.32 28.53 81.55
CA THR A 178 20.24 29.47 81.18
C THR A 178 20.52 30.98 81.15
N GLU A 179 20.45 31.55 79.95
CA GLU A 179 19.73 32.83 79.74
C GLU A 179 19.34 33.02 78.27
N GLY A 180 18.05 33.23 78.02
CA GLY A 180 17.52 33.56 76.70
C GLY A 180 17.87 34.99 76.31
N LYS A 181 18.57 35.17 75.19
CA LYS A 181 18.75 36.49 74.54
C LYS A 181 17.82 36.61 73.34
N TYR A 182 16.75 37.39 73.52
CA TYR A 182 15.97 37.95 72.42
C TYR A 182 16.86 38.88 71.59
N VAL A 183 17.14 38.48 70.34
CA VAL A 183 17.71 39.40 69.34
C VAL A 183 16.59 40.29 68.83
N SER A 184 16.72 41.60 69.01
CA SER A 184 15.71 42.58 68.58
C SER A 184 15.48 42.51 67.06
N VAL A 185 14.22 42.55 66.66
CA VAL A 185 13.72 42.49 65.26
C VAL A 185 14.14 43.74 64.43
N ALA A 186 14.84 44.69 65.04
CA ALA A 186 15.35 45.89 64.38
C ALA A 186 16.65 45.65 63.60
N GLY A 187 17.45 44.63 63.94
CA GLY A 187 18.71 44.31 63.24
C GLY A 187 18.55 43.47 61.96
N LEU A 188 17.47 42.71 61.84
CA LEU A 188 17.19 41.86 60.66
C LEU A 188 16.63 42.63 59.45
N ARG A 189 16.13 43.85 59.65
CA ARG A 189 15.59 44.68 58.54
C ARG A 189 16.67 45.41 57.74
N THR A 190 17.89 45.52 58.25
CA THR A 190 19.00 46.16 57.54
C THR A 190 19.76 45.17 56.65
N ILE A 191 19.82 43.89 57.04
CA ILE A 191 20.41 42.83 56.19
C ILE A 191 19.44 42.44 55.07
N SER A 192 18.14 42.49 55.31
CA SER A 192 17.12 42.22 54.26
C SER A 192 17.00 43.32 53.19
N ARG A 193 17.66 44.48 53.34
CA ARG A 193 17.70 45.55 52.32
C ARG A 193 19.00 45.60 51.52
N ALA A 194 20.10 45.06 52.03
CA ALA A 194 21.36 44.99 51.28
C ALA A 194 21.48 43.75 50.36
N VAL A 195 20.68 42.71 50.59
CA VAL A 195 20.59 41.53 49.70
C VAL A 195 19.60 41.73 48.53
N VAL A 196 18.79 42.80 48.56
CA VAL A 196 17.79 43.07 47.51
C VAL A 196 18.32 44.01 46.42
N ASP A 197 19.47 44.65 46.62
CA ASP A 197 20.05 45.60 45.65
C ASP A 197 21.35 45.09 45.01
N ASN A 198 21.43 43.83 44.59
CA ASN A 198 22.30 43.47 43.46
C ASN A 198 21.95 42.10 42.86
N GLU A 199 20.93 42.06 42.01
CA GLU A 199 20.96 41.21 40.82
C GLU A 199 19.86 41.67 39.84
N ASN A 200 20.08 42.85 39.24
CA ASN A 200 19.47 43.16 37.96
C ASN A 200 20.08 42.23 36.90
N ILE A 201 19.73 40.94 36.94
CA ILE A 201 19.93 40.05 35.80
C ILE A 201 19.04 40.62 34.70
N LYS A 202 19.63 41.44 33.81
CA LYS A 202 18.99 41.84 32.56
C LYS A 202 18.63 40.54 31.84
N LYS A 203 17.37 40.10 31.96
CA LYS A 203 16.78 39.07 31.10
C LYS A 203 16.87 39.63 29.68
N THR A 204 17.97 39.33 29.01
CA THR A 204 18.21 39.71 27.62
C THR A 204 17.13 39.00 26.83
N ARG A 205 16.08 39.74 26.46
CA ARG A 205 15.02 39.20 25.61
C ARG A 205 15.70 38.66 24.36
N LEU A 206 15.58 37.35 24.13
CA LEU A 206 16.15 36.72 22.95
C LEU A 206 15.59 37.45 21.73
N THR A 207 16.47 38.01 20.90
CA THR A 207 16.08 38.66 19.66
C THR A 207 15.28 37.65 18.82
N ALA A 208 14.22 38.09 18.15
CA ALA A 208 13.36 37.21 17.36
C ALA A 208 14.15 36.29 16.41
N GLY A 209 15.22 36.81 15.78
CA GLY A 209 16.11 36.00 14.93
C GLY A 209 16.86 34.87 15.66
N LYS A 210 17.19 35.05 16.94
CA LYS A 210 17.86 34.02 17.76
C LYS A 210 16.88 32.91 18.17
N VAL A 211 15.62 33.26 18.40
CA VAL A 211 14.53 32.29 18.62
C VAL A 211 14.25 31.52 17.34
N ILE A 212 14.04 32.21 16.21
CA ILE A 212 13.80 31.58 14.90
C ILE A 212 14.93 30.62 14.53
N ARG A 213 16.20 31.04 14.66
CA ARG A 213 17.35 30.18 14.38
C ARG A 213 17.37 28.93 15.26
N ARG A 214 17.08 29.05 16.56
CA ARG A 214 17.05 27.91 17.48
C ARG A 214 15.90 26.96 17.15
N SER A 215 14.72 27.49 16.82
CA SER A 215 13.57 26.69 16.40
C SER A 215 13.84 25.96 15.08
N LEU A 216 14.44 26.62 14.09
CA LEU A 216 14.84 25.98 12.83
C LEU A 216 15.93 24.92 13.03
N LEU A 217 16.92 25.19 13.88
CA LEU A 217 17.96 24.20 14.20
C LEU A 217 17.37 22.98 14.91
N SER A 218 16.46 23.21 15.88
CA SER A 218 15.77 22.13 16.59
C SER A 218 14.90 21.30 15.64
N LEU A 219 14.17 21.94 14.71
CA LEU A 219 13.39 21.24 13.69
C LEU A 219 14.29 20.43 12.76
N PHE A 220 15.40 21.02 12.31
CA PHE A 220 16.38 20.35 11.46
C PHE A 220 17.00 19.13 12.15
N THR A 221 17.40 19.24 13.42
CA THR A 221 17.90 18.12 14.21
C THR A 221 16.84 17.03 14.37
N ALA A 222 15.57 17.40 14.63
CA ALA A 222 14.48 16.43 14.72
C ALA A 222 14.27 15.67 13.39
N ILE A 223 14.36 16.37 12.26
CA ILE A 223 14.27 15.74 10.92
C ILE A 223 15.45 14.78 10.70
N ILE A 224 16.68 15.16 11.06
CA ILE A 224 17.85 14.27 10.93
C ILE A 224 17.67 13.01 11.77
N LEU A 225 17.24 13.16 13.03
CA LEU A 225 17.03 12.01 13.91
C LEU A 225 15.94 11.09 13.35
N LEU A 226 14.83 11.66 12.86
CA LEU A 226 13.76 10.88 12.23
C LEU A 226 14.25 10.11 11.00
N VAL A 227 15.06 10.74 10.14
CA VAL A 227 15.66 10.08 8.96
C VAL A 227 16.63 8.98 9.40
N ALA A 228 17.48 9.23 10.39
CA ALA A 228 18.43 8.24 10.90
C ALA A 228 17.73 7.03 11.53
N THR A 229 16.66 7.26 12.31
CA THR A 229 15.85 6.19 12.89
C THR A 229 15.13 5.38 11.80
N LEU A 230 14.54 6.05 10.80
CA LEU A 230 13.90 5.36 9.68
C LEU A 230 14.91 4.53 8.87
N PHE A 231 16.07 5.10 8.57
CA PHE A 231 17.15 4.40 7.88
C PHE A 231 17.64 3.19 8.67
N GLY A 232 17.84 3.35 9.99
CA GLY A 232 18.23 2.25 10.87
C GLY A 232 17.16 1.14 10.92
N ALA A 233 15.89 1.50 11.01
CA ALA A 233 14.79 0.53 10.97
C ALA A 233 14.74 -0.24 9.65
N LEU A 234 14.91 0.43 8.51
CA LEU A 234 14.97 -0.22 7.19
C LEU A 234 16.21 -1.11 7.04
N ALA A 235 17.36 -0.68 7.55
CA ALA A 235 18.58 -1.48 7.56
C ALA A 235 18.41 -2.76 8.39
N ILE A 236 17.77 -2.66 9.57
CA ILE A 236 17.43 -3.81 10.41
C ILE A 236 16.42 -4.71 9.70
N ALA A 237 15.41 -4.16 9.02
CA ALA A 237 14.46 -4.98 8.29
C ALA A 237 15.11 -5.71 7.09
N ALA A 238 16.05 -5.07 6.42
CA ALA A 238 16.77 -5.63 5.28
C ALA A 238 17.79 -6.71 5.69
N ASN A 239 18.57 -6.46 6.73
CA ASN A 239 19.71 -7.30 7.14
C ASN A 239 19.47 -8.07 8.46
N GLY A 240 18.28 -7.95 9.04
CA GLY A 240 17.91 -8.59 10.30
C GLY A 240 17.52 -10.06 10.15
N PRO A 241 17.10 -10.69 11.27
CA PRO A 241 16.92 -12.14 11.34
C PRO A 241 15.64 -12.67 10.69
N SER A 242 14.78 -11.81 10.12
CA SER A 242 13.50 -12.22 9.52
C SER A 242 13.52 -12.04 8.00
N PRO A 243 13.87 -13.09 7.24
CA PRO A 243 13.73 -13.10 5.78
C PRO A 243 12.30 -12.79 5.34
N THR A 244 11.28 -13.25 6.08
CA THR A 244 9.88 -12.98 5.76
C THR A 244 9.57 -11.47 5.73
N VAL A 245 10.01 -10.72 6.75
CA VAL A 245 9.79 -9.27 6.78
C VAL A 245 10.61 -8.56 5.70
N ARG A 246 11.87 -8.99 5.51
CA ARG A 246 12.74 -8.47 4.44
C ARG A 246 12.07 -8.65 3.08
N ASP A 247 11.72 -9.87 2.72
CA ASP A 247 11.19 -10.24 1.41
C ASP A 247 9.86 -9.54 1.16
N PHE A 248 8.98 -9.49 2.17
CA PHE A 248 7.73 -8.75 2.12
C PHE A 248 7.93 -7.26 1.80
N LEU A 249 8.86 -6.59 2.49
CA LEU A 249 9.14 -5.17 2.28
C LEU A 249 9.84 -4.91 0.93
N VAL A 250 10.77 -5.79 0.53
CA VAL A 250 11.42 -5.74 -0.79
C VAL A 250 10.38 -5.86 -1.89
N LEU A 251 9.53 -6.88 -1.87
CA LEU A 251 8.49 -7.08 -2.88
C LEU A 251 7.49 -5.93 -2.90
N SER A 252 7.11 -5.40 -1.73
CA SER A 252 6.22 -4.23 -1.62
C SER A 252 6.83 -2.98 -2.25
N ALA A 253 8.13 -2.75 -2.04
CA ALA A 253 8.86 -1.64 -2.66
C ALA A 253 9.00 -1.81 -4.18
N LEU A 254 9.23 -3.04 -4.67
CA LEU A 254 9.34 -3.35 -6.09
C LEU A 254 8.01 -3.18 -6.85
N HIS A 255 6.87 -3.36 -6.17
CA HIS A 255 5.56 -3.12 -6.76
C HIS A 255 5.24 -1.65 -7.03
N ALA A 256 5.87 -0.70 -6.34
CA ALA A 256 5.66 0.73 -6.56
C ALA A 256 6.81 1.31 -7.38
N SER A 257 6.48 1.88 -8.56
CA SER A 257 7.48 2.46 -9.48
C SER A 257 8.40 3.49 -8.80
N ALA A 258 7.88 4.28 -7.87
CA ALA A 258 8.61 5.30 -7.13
C ALA A 258 9.63 4.74 -6.10
N THR A 259 9.49 3.47 -5.70
CA THR A 259 10.28 2.86 -4.61
C THR A 259 11.14 1.69 -5.06
N LYS A 260 11.19 1.36 -6.36
CA LYS A 260 11.99 0.24 -6.89
C LYS A 260 13.49 0.32 -6.55
N TRP A 261 14.01 1.53 -6.35
CA TRP A 261 15.41 1.78 -5.99
C TRP A 261 15.72 1.56 -4.49
N VAL A 262 14.70 1.49 -3.63
CA VAL A 262 14.87 1.44 -2.17
C VAL A 262 15.58 0.16 -1.69
N PRO A 263 15.25 -1.05 -2.18
CA PRO A 263 15.95 -2.27 -1.78
C PRO A 263 17.46 -2.21 -2.02
N GLY A 264 17.88 -1.66 -3.16
CA GLY A 264 19.30 -1.54 -3.56
C GLY A 264 20.13 -0.58 -2.70
N ILE A 265 19.52 0.16 -1.78
CA ILE A 265 20.25 0.93 -0.76
C ILE A 265 20.85 -0.01 0.31
N PHE A 266 20.15 -1.11 0.62
CA PHE A 266 20.42 -1.96 1.78
C PHE A 266 20.84 -3.39 1.43
N LEU A 267 20.55 -3.84 0.20
CA LEU A 267 20.77 -5.20 -0.29
C LEU A 267 21.48 -5.16 -1.64
N ASP A 268 22.30 -6.18 -1.92
CA ASP A 268 22.89 -6.39 -3.23
C ASP A 268 21.82 -6.78 -4.27
N ASP A 269 22.04 -6.40 -5.53
CA ASP A 269 21.10 -6.64 -6.63
C ASP A 269 20.80 -8.13 -6.80
N GLU A 270 21.79 -9.02 -6.62
CA GLU A 270 21.60 -10.46 -6.70
C GLU A 270 20.63 -11.01 -5.64
N VAL A 271 20.64 -10.43 -4.43
CA VAL A 271 19.73 -10.81 -3.35
C VAL A 271 18.31 -10.37 -3.69
N VAL A 272 18.15 -9.15 -4.19
CA VAL A 272 16.85 -8.62 -4.63
C VAL A 272 16.28 -9.46 -5.76
N ASP A 273 17.09 -9.82 -6.75
CA ASP A 273 16.71 -10.67 -7.86
C ASP A 273 16.32 -12.08 -7.41
N GLN A 274 17.03 -12.65 -6.42
CA GLN A 274 16.71 -13.95 -5.86
C GLN A 274 15.35 -13.92 -5.13
N ILE A 275 15.08 -12.91 -4.31
CA ILE A 275 13.78 -12.71 -3.66
C ILE A 275 12.67 -12.60 -4.70
N LEU A 276 12.90 -11.85 -5.78
CA LEU A 276 11.93 -11.73 -6.87
C LEU A 276 11.67 -13.07 -7.55
N LYS A 277 12.71 -13.86 -7.84
CA LYS A 277 12.57 -15.21 -8.42
C LYS A 277 11.83 -16.16 -7.48
N ASP A 278 12.12 -16.12 -6.19
CA ASP A 278 11.47 -16.98 -5.21
C ASP A 278 10.00 -16.63 -5.01
N SER A 279 9.62 -15.35 -5.18
CA SER A 279 8.22 -14.91 -5.17
C SER A 279 7.40 -15.40 -6.38
N GLN A 280 8.07 -15.86 -7.45
CA GLN A 280 7.42 -16.40 -8.64
C GLN A 280 7.20 -17.91 -8.57
N LYS A 281 7.73 -18.58 -7.54
CA LYS A 281 7.46 -20.00 -7.29
C LYS A 281 6.00 -20.17 -6.86
N VAL A 282 5.33 -21.14 -7.46
CA VAL A 282 3.92 -21.42 -7.20
C VAL A 282 3.73 -22.84 -6.70
N ASN A 283 2.89 -22.99 -5.69
CA ASN A 283 2.29 -24.24 -5.26
C ASN A 283 0.91 -24.36 -5.92
N THR A 284 0.54 -25.58 -6.29
CA THR A 284 -0.73 -25.87 -6.96
C THR A 284 -1.61 -26.75 -6.10
N ASP A 285 -2.80 -26.25 -5.80
CA ASP A 285 -3.87 -27.05 -5.21
C ASP A 285 -4.83 -27.45 -6.34
N VAL A 286 -5.14 -28.74 -6.45
CA VAL A 286 -5.96 -29.30 -7.54
C VAL A 286 -7.14 -30.04 -6.95
N ILE A 287 -8.34 -29.72 -7.43
CA ILE A 287 -9.60 -30.34 -7.03
C ILE A 287 -10.47 -30.55 -8.27
N SER A 288 -11.26 -31.64 -8.30
CA SER A 288 -12.20 -31.86 -9.40
C SER A 288 -13.29 -30.77 -9.40
N VAL A 289 -13.78 -30.36 -10.57
CA VAL A 289 -14.79 -29.31 -10.67
C VAL A 289 -16.10 -29.72 -9.99
N ASP A 290 -16.46 -31.00 -10.05
CA ASP A 290 -17.66 -31.54 -9.41
C ASP A 290 -17.56 -31.40 -7.88
N GLU A 291 -16.46 -31.86 -7.29
CA GLU A 291 -16.20 -31.72 -5.86
C GLU A 291 -16.10 -30.25 -5.43
N TYR A 292 -15.42 -29.43 -6.23
CA TYR A 292 -15.28 -27.99 -5.95
C TYR A 292 -16.63 -27.29 -5.94
N THR A 293 -17.48 -27.54 -6.94
CA THR A 293 -18.81 -26.91 -7.01
C THR A 293 -19.74 -27.41 -5.93
N GLU A 294 -19.64 -28.68 -5.51
CA GLU A 294 -20.37 -29.19 -4.35
C GLU A 294 -19.97 -28.48 -3.05
N GLN A 295 -18.67 -28.23 -2.84
CA GLN A 295 -18.17 -27.47 -1.68
C GLN A 295 -18.62 -26.00 -1.68
N GLN A 296 -18.96 -25.45 -2.85
CA GLN A 296 -19.38 -24.06 -3.03
C GLN A 296 -20.90 -23.87 -2.96
N LYS A 297 -21.71 -24.93 -2.95
CA LYS A 297 -23.16 -24.82 -2.83
C LYS A 297 -23.53 -24.14 -1.51
N GLU A 298 -24.34 -23.10 -1.61
CA GLU A 298 -24.95 -22.47 -0.44
C GLU A 298 -26.09 -23.35 0.10
N GLU A 299 -26.17 -23.48 1.42
CA GLU A 299 -27.24 -24.23 2.10
C GLU A 299 -28.57 -23.45 2.15
N ASP A 300 -28.58 -22.18 1.74
CA ASP A 300 -29.75 -21.31 1.79
C ASP A 300 -30.51 -21.31 0.44
N ASP A 301 -31.82 -21.53 0.50
CA ASP A 301 -32.73 -21.66 -0.66
C ASP A 301 -33.19 -20.28 -1.20
N THR A 302 -32.47 -19.21 -0.83
CA THR A 302 -32.79 -17.85 -1.28
C THR A 302 -32.22 -17.60 -2.67
N ASP A 303 -32.99 -16.92 -3.53
CA ASP A 303 -32.48 -16.51 -4.84
C ASP A 303 -31.35 -15.50 -4.65
N LYS A 304 -30.10 -15.95 -4.87
CA LYS A 304 -28.87 -15.14 -4.85
C LYS A 304 -29.02 -13.82 -5.61
N TRP A 305 -29.80 -13.80 -6.68
CA TRP A 305 -29.97 -12.64 -7.55
C TRP A 305 -31.16 -11.76 -7.19
N ALA A 306 -31.87 -12.03 -6.08
CA ALA A 306 -33.06 -11.27 -5.67
C ALA A 306 -32.81 -9.76 -5.49
N ASN A 307 -31.60 -9.37 -5.07
CA ASN A 307 -31.20 -7.97 -4.87
C ASN A 307 -30.30 -7.44 -6.00
N ALA A 308 -30.25 -8.12 -7.14
CA ALA A 308 -29.43 -7.69 -8.25
C ALA A 308 -29.98 -6.41 -8.88
N ILE A 309 -29.06 -5.50 -9.23
CA ILE A 309 -29.36 -4.27 -9.96
C ILE A 309 -28.61 -4.35 -11.29
N ASP A 310 -29.31 -4.16 -12.41
CA ASP A 310 -28.78 -4.31 -13.77
C ASP A 310 -28.15 -5.70 -14.03
N GLY A 311 -28.71 -6.76 -13.43
CA GLY A 311 -28.15 -8.12 -13.50
C GLY A 311 -26.81 -8.29 -12.80
N MET A 312 -26.48 -7.39 -11.86
CA MET A 312 -25.22 -7.39 -11.13
C MET A 312 -25.43 -7.29 -9.62
N ILE A 313 -24.49 -7.85 -8.86
CA ILE A 313 -24.42 -7.73 -7.40
C ILE A 313 -23.10 -7.04 -7.06
N TYR A 314 -23.17 -5.94 -6.32
CA TYR A 314 -22.00 -5.24 -5.81
C TYR A 314 -21.80 -5.54 -4.33
N GLU A 315 -20.56 -5.87 -3.96
CA GLU A 315 -20.17 -6.14 -2.58
C GLU A 315 -18.85 -5.46 -2.24
N SER A 316 -18.73 -5.00 -1.00
CA SER A 316 -17.46 -4.54 -0.44
C SER A 316 -16.97 -5.52 0.62
N LEU A 317 -15.68 -5.82 0.60
CA LEU A 317 -15.05 -6.74 1.54
C LEU A 317 -13.82 -6.10 2.20
N SER A 318 -13.45 -6.62 3.37
CA SER A 318 -12.31 -6.15 4.14
C SER A 318 -11.42 -7.33 4.51
N GLY A 319 -10.21 -7.34 3.98
CA GLY A 319 -9.14 -8.23 4.45
C GLY A 319 -8.31 -7.59 5.56
N PRO A 320 -7.29 -8.31 6.07
CA PRO A 320 -6.41 -7.81 7.12
C PRO A 320 -5.64 -6.55 6.73
N THR A 321 -5.23 -6.45 5.46
CA THR A 321 -4.39 -5.35 4.95
C THR A 321 -5.05 -4.57 3.82
N PHE A 322 -6.26 -4.97 3.38
CA PHE A 322 -6.89 -4.37 2.20
C PHE A 322 -8.40 -4.17 2.33
N LYS A 323 -8.91 -3.22 1.55
CA LYS A 323 -10.32 -3.10 1.18
C LYS A 323 -10.49 -3.57 -0.26
N GLY A 324 -11.51 -4.38 -0.50
CA GLY A 324 -11.84 -4.93 -1.81
C GLY A 324 -13.28 -4.61 -2.20
N TYR A 325 -13.52 -4.58 -3.51
CA TYR A 325 -14.82 -4.33 -4.09
C TYR A 325 -15.04 -5.34 -5.22
N VAL A 326 -16.15 -6.05 -5.14
CA VAL A 326 -16.52 -7.13 -6.06
C VAL A 326 -17.79 -6.73 -6.78
N LEU A 327 -17.81 -6.96 -8.09
CA LEU A 327 -18.99 -6.85 -8.92
C LEU A 327 -19.21 -8.20 -9.60
N LEU A 328 -20.30 -8.87 -9.25
CA LEU A 328 -20.74 -10.10 -9.89
C LEU A 328 -21.66 -9.74 -11.06
N VAL A 329 -21.39 -10.29 -12.24
CA VAL A 329 -22.19 -10.08 -13.45
C VAL A 329 -22.82 -11.40 -13.86
N ARG A 330 -24.16 -11.46 -13.84
CA ARG A 330 -24.91 -12.70 -14.06
C ARG A 330 -24.69 -13.30 -15.44
N ASP A 331 -24.79 -12.46 -16.46
CA ASP A 331 -24.67 -12.87 -17.86
C ASP A 331 -23.28 -12.53 -18.41
N PRO A 332 -22.40 -13.54 -18.64
CA PRO A 332 -21.06 -13.32 -19.15
C PRO A 332 -21.01 -12.75 -20.57
N SER A 333 -22.06 -12.92 -21.38
CA SER A 333 -22.12 -12.42 -22.75
C SER A 333 -22.06 -10.88 -22.81
N ARG A 334 -22.46 -10.21 -21.73
CA ARG A 334 -22.41 -8.75 -21.57
C ARG A 334 -21.00 -8.20 -21.35
N VAL A 335 -20.04 -9.06 -20.99
CA VAL A 335 -18.66 -8.66 -20.71
C VAL A 335 -17.82 -8.74 -21.99
N SER A 336 -17.19 -7.65 -22.40
CA SER A 336 -16.30 -7.58 -23.57
C SER A 336 -15.10 -6.67 -23.31
N VAL A 337 -14.11 -6.67 -24.21
CA VAL A 337 -12.95 -5.78 -24.11
C VAL A 337 -13.20 -4.51 -24.93
N GLY A 338 -13.29 -3.37 -24.23
CA GLY A 338 -13.27 -2.05 -24.83
C GLY A 338 -11.83 -1.58 -25.06
N VAL A 339 -11.60 -0.91 -26.19
CA VAL A 339 -10.29 -0.35 -26.58
C VAL A 339 -10.34 1.17 -26.67
N ALA A 340 -9.27 1.84 -26.25
CA ALA A 340 -9.19 3.30 -26.30
C ALA A 340 -9.19 3.83 -27.75
N THR A 341 -8.52 3.09 -28.65
CA THR A 341 -8.33 3.45 -30.05
C THR A 341 -8.28 2.19 -30.92
N ASP A 342 -8.66 2.32 -32.18
CA ASP A 342 -8.51 1.26 -33.18
C ASP A 342 -7.09 1.23 -33.78
N HIS A 343 -6.26 2.20 -33.41
CA HIS A 343 -4.90 2.39 -33.90
C HIS A 343 -3.93 2.56 -32.72
N PHE A 344 -3.56 1.45 -32.09
CA PHE A 344 -2.59 1.46 -31.00
C PHE A 344 -1.20 1.93 -31.45
N SER A 345 -0.56 2.78 -30.64
CA SER A 345 0.80 3.27 -30.90
C SER A 345 1.46 3.78 -29.61
N ASP A 346 2.78 3.99 -29.64
CA ASP A 346 3.50 4.58 -28.50
C ASP A 346 3.22 6.08 -28.32
N THR A 347 2.56 6.73 -29.29
CA THR A 347 2.30 8.17 -29.30
C THR A 347 0.84 8.53 -29.04
N ASN A 348 -0.08 7.58 -29.19
CA ASN A 348 -1.49 7.79 -28.90
C ASN A 348 -1.72 7.74 -27.38
N GLU A 349 -2.69 8.49 -26.90
CA GLU A 349 -3.09 8.42 -25.50
C GLU A 349 -4.19 7.37 -25.32
N GLY A 350 -4.13 6.65 -24.21
CA GLY A 350 -5.23 5.82 -23.74
C GLY A 350 -6.41 6.66 -23.26
N MET A 351 -7.44 5.96 -22.81
CA MET A 351 -8.70 6.54 -22.38
C MET A 351 -8.89 6.33 -20.87
N ARG A 352 -9.49 7.30 -20.18
CA ARG A 352 -9.86 7.08 -18.77
C ARG A 352 -11.05 6.13 -18.73
N ILE A 353 -11.20 5.40 -17.62
CA ILE A 353 -12.25 4.39 -17.49
C ILE A 353 -13.67 4.96 -17.69
N PHE A 354 -13.92 6.21 -17.27
CA PHE A 354 -15.20 6.89 -17.48
C PHE A 354 -15.50 7.11 -18.97
N ASP A 355 -14.52 7.66 -19.69
CA ASP A 355 -14.64 7.93 -21.12
C ASP A 355 -14.76 6.62 -21.91
N MET A 356 -14.11 5.55 -21.44
CA MET A 356 -14.23 4.21 -22.01
C MET A 356 -15.65 3.66 -21.80
N ALA A 357 -16.21 3.79 -20.60
CA ALA A 357 -17.57 3.38 -20.34
C ALA A 357 -18.57 4.16 -21.20
N ASP A 358 -18.38 5.48 -21.38
CA ASP A 358 -19.24 6.30 -22.23
C ASP A 358 -19.10 5.96 -23.72
N LYS A 359 -17.87 5.73 -24.22
CA LYS A 359 -17.60 5.33 -25.62
C LYS A 359 -18.40 4.09 -26.01
N TYR A 360 -18.54 3.14 -25.11
CA TYR A 360 -19.21 1.87 -25.37
C TYR A 360 -20.64 1.79 -24.80
N GLY A 361 -21.15 2.86 -24.18
CA GLY A 361 -22.45 2.84 -23.50
C GLY A 361 -22.51 1.81 -22.35
N ALA A 362 -21.37 1.50 -21.74
CA ALA A 362 -21.25 0.49 -20.71
C ALA A 362 -21.89 0.94 -19.38
N VAL A 363 -22.47 -0.03 -18.67
CA VAL A 363 -23.01 0.16 -17.33
C VAL A 363 -21.93 -0.01 -16.27
N ALA A 364 -20.95 -0.88 -16.50
CA ALA A 364 -19.78 -1.05 -15.64
C ALA A 364 -18.50 -1.26 -16.46
N ALA A 365 -17.35 -1.03 -15.85
CA ALA A 365 -16.05 -1.29 -16.46
C ALA A 365 -14.98 -1.58 -15.40
N ILE A 366 -13.97 -2.37 -15.75
CA ILE A 366 -12.74 -2.56 -14.96
C ILE A 366 -11.54 -2.46 -15.89
N ASN A 367 -10.40 -1.96 -15.40
CA ASN A 367 -9.19 -1.87 -16.23
C ASN A 367 -8.78 -3.22 -16.82
N GLY A 368 -8.11 -3.20 -17.97
CA GLY A 368 -7.68 -4.40 -18.69
C GLY A 368 -6.24 -4.81 -18.41
N GLY A 369 -5.54 -5.17 -19.50
CA GLY A 369 -4.18 -5.71 -19.48
C GLY A 369 -3.08 -4.66 -19.29
N GLU A 370 -1.83 -5.13 -19.27
CA GLU A 370 -0.66 -4.27 -19.09
C GLU A 370 -0.45 -3.32 -20.28
N TYR A 371 0.19 -2.19 -20.04
CA TYR A 371 0.69 -1.27 -21.04
C TYR A 371 2.08 -0.75 -20.70
N PRO A 372 2.86 -0.24 -21.68
CA PRO A 372 4.16 0.34 -21.39
C PRO A 372 4.06 1.53 -20.43
N ASP A 373 4.65 1.38 -19.23
CA ASP A 373 4.65 2.40 -18.17
C ASP A 373 6.08 2.73 -17.71
N ALA A 374 6.95 3.07 -18.68
CA ALA A 374 8.34 3.41 -18.41
C ALA A 374 8.42 4.55 -17.37
N GLY A 375 9.06 4.27 -16.22
CA GLY A 375 9.21 5.24 -15.13
C GLY A 375 7.90 5.64 -14.43
N GLY A 376 6.78 4.95 -14.68
CA GLY A 376 5.47 5.35 -14.13
C GLY A 376 4.76 6.46 -14.91
N MET A 377 5.22 6.78 -16.12
CA MET A 377 4.73 7.90 -16.94
C MET A 377 4.02 7.44 -18.23
N GLY A 378 3.57 6.18 -18.28
CA GLY A 378 2.84 5.59 -19.39
C GLY A 378 1.52 6.32 -19.66
N ILE A 379 1.28 6.59 -20.94
CA ILE A 379 0.10 7.30 -21.43
C ILE A 379 -1.04 6.35 -21.85
N GLY A 380 -0.84 5.03 -21.73
CA GLY A 380 -1.84 4.02 -22.10
C GLY A 380 -2.07 3.88 -23.61
N GLY A 381 -1.08 4.21 -24.46
CA GLY A 381 -1.25 4.28 -25.92
C GLY A 381 -1.41 2.95 -26.65
N ARG A 382 -0.94 1.86 -26.02
CA ARG A 382 -1.07 0.50 -26.55
C ARG A 382 -1.01 -0.55 -25.44
N PRO A 383 -1.66 -1.71 -25.61
CA PRO A 383 -1.51 -2.83 -24.69
C PRO A 383 -0.16 -3.55 -24.91
N ILE A 384 0.14 -4.51 -24.03
CA ILE A 384 1.24 -5.46 -24.19
C ILE A 384 0.68 -6.89 -24.27
N GLY A 385 1.25 -7.71 -25.14
CA GLY A 385 0.81 -9.08 -25.37
C GLY A 385 -0.42 -9.17 -26.28
N LEU A 386 -0.98 -10.36 -26.37
CA LEU A 386 -2.13 -10.64 -27.23
C LEU A 386 -3.39 -9.92 -26.71
N THR A 387 -4.07 -9.17 -27.59
CA THR A 387 -5.32 -8.48 -27.24
C THR A 387 -6.39 -8.74 -28.29
N TYR A 388 -7.55 -9.17 -27.83
CA TYR A 388 -8.75 -9.38 -28.63
C TYR A 388 -9.87 -8.46 -28.16
N SER A 389 -10.63 -7.95 -29.12
CA SER A 389 -11.85 -7.17 -28.91
C SER A 389 -12.80 -7.47 -30.07
N ASP A 390 -14.06 -7.75 -29.79
CA ASP A 390 -15.10 -8.01 -30.81
C ASP A 390 -14.68 -9.08 -31.84
N GLY A 391 -14.12 -10.19 -31.35
CA GLY A 391 -13.68 -11.32 -32.18
C GLY A 391 -12.41 -11.07 -33.01
N LYS A 392 -11.77 -9.91 -32.87
CA LYS A 392 -10.60 -9.52 -33.68
C LYS A 392 -9.37 -9.40 -32.81
N CYS A 393 -8.24 -9.93 -33.30
CA CYS A 393 -6.94 -9.66 -32.73
C CYS A 393 -6.54 -8.21 -33.04
N VAL A 394 -6.81 -7.29 -32.11
CA VAL A 394 -6.55 -5.84 -32.27
C VAL A 394 -5.10 -5.45 -31.94
N TRP A 395 -4.38 -6.29 -31.19
CA TRP A 395 -2.96 -6.09 -30.92
C TRP A 395 -2.24 -7.41 -30.67
N SER A 396 -0.99 -7.49 -31.13
CA SER A 396 -0.05 -8.55 -30.76
C SER A 396 1.38 -8.09 -31.00
N ASP A 397 2.22 -8.17 -29.98
CA ASP A 397 3.66 -7.92 -30.04
C ASP A 397 4.48 -9.23 -30.03
N GLY A 398 3.80 -10.38 -30.17
CA GLY A 398 4.41 -11.71 -30.14
C GLY A 398 4.87 -12.18 -28.76
N LEU A 399 4.67 -11.38 -27.70
CA LEU A 399 5.02 -11.79 -26.33
C LEU A 399 4.06 -12.86 -25.81
N ARG A 400 4.62 -13.82 -25.09
CA ARG A 400 3.88 -14.91 -24.45
C ARG A 400 3.71 -14.60 -22.97
N ARG A 401 2.48 -14.33 -22.56
CA ARG A 401 2.13 -13.77 -21.25
C ARG A 401 0.87 -14.42 -20.70
N SER A 402 0.55 -14.18 -19.43
CA SER A 402 -0.74 -14.59 -18.89
C SER A 402 -1.86 -13.89 -19.66
N PHE A 403 -2.80 -14.68 -20.15
CA PHE A 403 -3.92 -14.25 -20.97
C PHE A 403 -5.21 -14.50 -20.21
N MET A 404 -6.09 -13.50 -20.19
CA MET A 404 -7.44 -13.56 -19.63
C MET A 404 -8.41 -13.09 -20.70
N GLY A 405 -9.32 -13.95 -21.14
CA GLY A 405 -10.28 -13.61 -22.19
C GLY A 405 -11.43 -14.58 -22.31
N PHE A 406 -12.51 -14.17 -22.98
CA PHE A 406 -13.68 -14.97 -23.22
C PHE A 406 -13.60 -15.65 -24.59
N ASP A 407 -14.00 -16.90 -24.67
CA ASP A 407 -14.30 -17.57 -25.94
C ASP A 407 -15.71 -17.21 -26.44
N LYS A 408 -16.05 -17.67 -27.66
CA LYS A 408 -17.36 -17.48 -28.27
C LYS A 408 -18.54 -18.13 -27.53
N ASN A 409 -18.28 -18.97 -26.53
CA ASN A 409 -19.28 -19.57 -25.66
C ASN A 409 -19.31 -18.89 -24.28
N ASP A 410 -18.73 -17.70 -24.18
CA ASP A 410 -18.69 -16.88 -22.97
C ASP A 410 -17.96 -17.54 -21.79
N ARG A 411 -17.04 -18.48 -22.08
CA ARG A 411 -16.19 -19.08 -21.05
C ARG A 411 -14.91 -18.27 -20.89
N LEU A 412 -14.57 -17.95 -19.64
CA LEU A 412 -13.33 -17.27 -19.30
C LEU A 412 -12.16 -18.24 -19.41
N ILE A 413 -11.35 -18.03 -20.44
CA ILE A 413 -10.10 -18.71 -20.73
C ILE A 413 -8.96 -17.96 -20.03
N VAL A 414 -8.33 -18.64 -19.08
CA VAL A 414 -7.11 -18.17 -18.42
C VAL A 414 -5.96 -19.12 -18.76
N ARG A 415 -4.90 -18.57 -19.36
CA ARG A 415 -3.78 -19.36 -19.89
C ARG A 415 -2.46 -18.62 -19.76
N GLU A 416 -1.40 -19.36 -19.45
CA GLU A 416 -0.05 -18.83 -19.57
C GLU A 416 0.47 -18.98 -21.00
N GLY A 417 1.00 -17.89 -21.56
CA GLY A 417 1.75 -17.92 -22.80
C GLY A 417 0.93 -18.30 -24.03
N LEU A 418 -0.35 -17.93 -24.10
CA LEU A 418 -1.23 -18.22 -25.23
C LEU A 418 -0.72 -17.55 -26.52
N THR A 419 -0.66 -18.31 -27.61
CA THR A 419 -0.32 -17.76 -28.94
C THR A 419 -1.56 -17.30 -29.70
N LYS A 420 -1.35 -16.45 -30.71
CA LYS A 420 -2.44 -16.02 -31.60
C LYS A 420 -3.16 -17.20 -32.26
N ALA A 421 -2.42 -18.18 -32.81
CA ALA A 421 -3.01 -19.36 -33.45
C ALA A 421 -3.85 -20.20 -32.48
N GLN A 422 -3.37 -20.40 -31.24
CA GLN A 422 -4.14 -21.08 -30.20
C GLN A 422 -5.38 -20.28 -29.78
N ALA A 423 -5.29 -18.95 -29.71
CA ALA A 423 -6.44 -18.10 -29.42
C ALA A 423 -7.51 -18.17 -30.54
N GLU A 424 -7.08 -18.27 -31.80
CA GLU A 424 -7.99 -18.46 -32.94
C GLU A 424 -8.67 -19.84 -32.88
N GLU A 425 -7.94 -20.90 -32.54
CA GLU A 425 -8.47 -22.26 -32.34
C GLU A 425 -9.47 -22.35 -31.19
N LEU A 426 -9.18 -21.68 -30.08
CA LEU A 426 -10.09 -21.57 -28.93
C LEU A 426 -11.32 -20.68 -29.23
N GLY A 427 -11.33 -19.96 -30.35
CA GLY A 427 -12.41 -19.05 -30.70
C GLY A 427 -12.53 -17.89 -29.72
N ILE A 428 -11.41 -17.30 -29.32
CA ILE A 428 -11.39 -16.13 -28.43
C ILE A 428 -12.15 -14.95 -29.07
N ARG A 429 -13.09 -14.37 -28.32
CA ARG A 429 -13.82 -13.15 -28.72
C ARG A 429 -13.23 -11.89 -28.13
N ASP A 430 -12.84 -11.93 -26.87
CA ASP A 430 -12.37 -10.78 -26.11
C ASP A 430 -11.24 -11.24 -25.18
N GLY A 431 -10.20 -10.44 -25.00
CA GLY A 431 -9.18 -10.78 -24.02
C GLY A 431 -7.96 -9.87 -24.03
N VAL A 432 -7.22 -9.92 -22.94
CA VAL A 432 -6.04 -9.08 -22.71
C VAL A 432 -4.92 -9.91 -22.09
N CYS A 433 -3.69 -9.42 -22.20
CA CYS A 433 -2.55 -9.97 -21.52
C CYS A 433 -2.11 -9.11 -20.34
N PHE A 434 -1.61 -9.78 -19.30
CA PHE A 434 -0.86 -9.13 -18.22
C PHE A 434 0.56 -9.71 -18.14
N GLN A 435 1.29 -9.47 -17.05
CA GLN A 435 2.62 -10.06 -16.83
C GLN A 435 2.54 -11.59 -16.77
N THR A 436 3.65 -12.29 -17.00
CA THR A 436 3.75 -13.75 -16.84
C THR A 436 3.51 -14.17 -15.38
N GLY A 437 2.92 -15.35 -15.17
CA GLY A 437 2.65 -15.89 -13.83
C GLY A 437 1.54 -15.13 -13.10
N LYS A 438 0.50 -14.76 -13.85
CA LYS A 438 -0.69 -14.02 -13.38
C LYS A 438 -2.01 -14.76 -13.65
N THR A 439 -1.88 -16.01 -14.08
CA THR A 439 -2.94 -17.02 -13.99
C THR A 439 -3.13 -17.40 -12.52
N LEU A 440 -4.35 -17.28 -12.00
CA LEU A 440 -4.66 -17.53 -10.59
C LEU A 440 -5.36 -18.86 -10.38
N ILE A 441 -6.39 -19.12 -11.18
CA ILE A 441 -7.20 -20.33 -11.16
C ILE A 441 -7.43 -20.76 -12.61
N THR A 442 -7.25 -22.03 -12.93
CA THR A 442 -7.65 -22.60 -14.23
C THR A 442 -8.60 -23.77 -14.05
N ASN A 443 -9.52 -23.93 -15.00
CA ASN A 443 -10.30 -25.15 -15.17
C ASN A 443 -9.80 -25.90 -16.39
N ASP A 444 -9.04 -26.97 -16.15
CA ASP A 444 -8.43 -27.79 -17.18
C ASP A 444 -8.85 -29.24 -17.03
N ASN A 445 -9.47 -29.78 -18.09
CA ASN A 445 -9.92 -31.18 -18.15
C ASN A 445 -10.80 -31.59 -16.96
N GLY A 446 -11.66 -30.68 -16.48
CA GLY A 446 -12.55 -30.92 -15.34
C GLY A 446 -11.88 -30.77 -13.97
N ASN A 447 -10.66 -30.25 -13.90
CA ASN A 447 -9.97 -29.95 -12.64
C ASN A 447 -9.78 -28.44 -12.48
N VAL A 448 -10.16 -27.93 -11.31
CA VAL A 448 -9.86 -26.58 -10.87
C VAL A 448 -8.49 -26.59 -10.21
N THR A 449 -7.56 -25.78 -10.71
CA THR A 449 -6.19 -25.65 -10.19
C THR A 449 -5.95 -24.23 -9.69
N MET A 450 -5.58 -24.07 -8.42
CA MET A 450 -5.22 -22.79 -7.80
C MET A 450 -3.70 -22.64 -7.74
N TYR A 451 -3.17 -21.51 -8.20
CA TYR A 451 -1.72 -21.25 -8.31
C TYR A 451 -1.24 -20.29 -7.21
N TYR A 452 -1.18 -20.77 -5.98
CA TYR A 452 -0.69 -20.01 -4.83
C TYR A 452 0.80 -19.71 -4.96
N ALA A 453 1.21 -18.46 -4.69
CA ALA A 453 2.63 -18.11 -4.65
C ALA A 453 3.25 -18.55 -3.31
N ASP A 454 4.35 -19.30 -3.35
CA ASP A 454 5.01 -19.92 -2.18
C ASP A 454 5.36 -18.90 -1.11
N HIS A 455 5.97 -17.80 -1.53
CA HIS A 455 6.41 -16.70 -0.67
C HIS A 455 5.47 -15.50 -0.74
N ASN A 456 4.32 -15.68 -1.40
CA ASN A 456 3.34 -14.65 -1.74
C ASN A 456 3.98 -13.47 -2.51
N THR A 457 3.21 -12.42 -2.79
CA THR A 457 3.73 -11.17 -3.36
C THR A 457 3.66 -10.06 -2.33
N GLY A 458 4.38 -8.96 -2.58
CA GLY A 458 4.17 -7.73 -1.83
C GLY A 458 2.73 -7.20 -1.98
N ILE A 459 2.33 -6.33 -1.05
CA ILE A 459 1.02 -5.71 -1.02
C ILE A 459 0.89 -4.59 -2.06
N ALA A 460 -0.21 -4.58 -2.81
CA ALA A 460 -0.52 -3.52 -3.77
C ALA A 460 -2.03 -3.41 -4.01
N GLN A 461 -2.45 -2.36 -4.71
CA GLN A 461 -3.74 -2.38 -5.39
C GLN A 461 -3.71 -3.49 -6.44
N ARG A 462 -4.76 -4.32 -6.47
CA ARG A 462 -4.90 -5.43 -7.42
C ARG A 462 -6.21 -5.32 -8.16
N THR A 463 -6.23 -5.88 -9.36
CA THR A 463 -7.46 -6.17 -10.09
C THR A 463 -7.41 -7.56 -10.66
N ALA A 464 -8.56 -8.19 -10.74
CA ALA A 464 -8.69 -9.53 -11.27
C ALA A 464 -10.07 -9.76 -11.87
N ILE A 465 -10.13 -10.73 -12.76
CA ILE A 465 -11.35 -11.24 -13.36
C ILE A 465 -11.42 -12.74 -13.12
N GLY A 466 -12.61 -13.23 -12.77
CA GLY A 466 -12.89 -14.64 -12.59
C GLY A 466 -14.24 -15.03 -13.17
N GLN A 467 -14.49 -16.34 -13.25
CA GLN A 467 -15.78 -16.89 -13.64
C GLN A 467 -16.09 -18.12 -12.82
N THR A 468 -17.33 -18.23 -12.34
CA THR A 468 -17.88 -19.40 -11.63
C THR A 468 -18.37 -20.46 -12.60
N ALA A 469 -18.70 -21.65 -12.09
CA ALA A 469 -19.21 -22.75 -12.91
C ALA A 469 -20.57 -22.45 -13.58
N ASP A 470 -21.41 -21.59 -12.98
CA ASP A 470 -22.70 -21.17 -13.55
C ASP A 470 -22.57 -20.05 -14.61
N GLY A 471 -21.35 -19.59 -14.90
CA GLY A 471 -21.06 -18.55 -15.88
C GLY A 471 -20.97 -17.14 -15.31
N THR A 472 -21.32 -16.92 -14.04
CA THR A 472 -21.21 -15.60 -13.39
C THR A 472 -19.78 -15.07 -13.48
N VAL A 473 -19.61 -13.85 -13.98
CA VAL A 473 -18.31 -13.18 -14.03
C VAL A 473 -18.06 -12.44 -12.72
N ILE A 474 -16.86 -12.59 -12.17
CA ILE A 474 -16.41 -11.92 -10.96
C ILE A 474 -15.41 -10.84 -11.38
N LEU A 475 -15.73 -9.58 -11.13
CA LEU A 475 -14.79 -8.47 -11.26
C LEU A 475 -14.34 -8.03 -9.87
N LEU A 476 -13.04 -7.94 -9.65
CA LEU A 476 -12.47 -7.55 -8.35
C LEU A 476 -11.49 -6.38 -8.52
N VAL A 477 -11.63 -5.37 -7.67
CA VAL A 477 -10.60 -4.36 -7.43
C VAL A 477 -10.29 -4.23 -5.94
N THR A 478 -9.02 -4.07 -5.58
CA THR A 478 -8.59 -3.79 -4.21
C THR A 478 -7.92 -2.43 -4.11
N ASP A 479 -8.27 -1.70 -3.06
CA ASP A 479 -7.54 -0.51 -2.67
C ASP A 479 -6.17 -0.88 -2.09
N GLY A 480 -5.26 0.08 -2.04
CA GLY A 480 -3.94 -0.12 -1.49
C GLY A 480 -3.20 1.19 -1.32
N ARG A 481 -2.07 1.15 -0.61
CA ARG A 481 -1.17 2.30 -0.38
C ARG A 481 -1.91 3.55 0.12
N THR A 482 -2.93 3.37 0.96
CA THR A 482 -3.67 4.39 1.70
C THR A 482 -3.64 4.05 3.18
N ALA A 483 -3.96 5.01 4.07
CA ALA A 483 -4.00 4.76 5.51
C ALA A 483 -5.03 3.68 5.91
N SER A 484 -6.10 3.54 5.13
CA SER A 484 -7.19 2.58 5.37
C SER A 484 -7.03 1.26 4.60
N SER A 485 -6.07 1.16 3.67
CA SER A 485 -5.81 -0.04 2.87
C SER A 485 -4.35 -0.05 2.42
N LEU A 486 -3.56 -0.98 2.95
CA LEU A 486 -2.16 -1.17 2.56
C LEU A 486 -2.06 -1.85 1.19
N GLY A 487 -2.92 -2.83 0.91
CA GLY A 487 -3.01 -3.55 -0.35
C GLY A 487 -3.17 -5.05 -0.15
N ALA A 488 -3.54 -5.73 -1.23
CA ALA A 488 -3.70 -7.18 -1.29
C ALA A 488 -2.48 -7.84 -1.95
N THR A 489 -2.20 -9.07 -1.53
CA THR A 489 -1.20 -9.93 -2.16
C THR A 489 -1.82 -10.78 -3.27
N HIS A 490 -1.02 -11.61 -3.94
CA HIS A 490 -1.49 -12.59 -4.93
C HIS A 490 -2.41 -13.64 -4.29
N ASN A 491 -1.99 -14.23 -3.17
CA ASN A 491 -2.77 -15.26 -2.50
C ASN A 491 -4.09 -14.72 -1.93
N ASP A 492 -4.10 -13.48 -1.40
CA ASP A 492 -5.36 -12.82 -0.99
C ASP A 492 -6.38 -12.77 -2.14
N VAL A 493 -5.92 -12.51 -3.37
CA VAL A 493 -6.80 -12.46 -4.55
C VAL A 493 -7.30 -13.86 -4.94
N ILE A 494 -6.48 -14.90 -4.80
CA ILE A 494 -6.92 -16.29 -5.00
C ILE A 494 -8.01 -16.63 -4.00
N ASP A 495 -7.78 -16.34 -2.71
CA ASP A 495 -8.72 -16.67 -1.65
C ASP A 495 -10.08 -15.98 -1.86
N ILE A 496 -10.09 -14.73 -2.31
CA ILE A 496 -11.33 -14.03 -2.70
C ILE A 496 -11.99 -14.74 -3.89
N MET A 497 -11.23 -15.04 -4.96
CA MET A 497 -11.81 -15.69 -6.14
C MET A 497 -12.40 -17.06 -5.80
N VAL A 498 -11.74 -17.82 -4.93
CA VAL A 498 -12.24 -19.09 -4.39
C VAL A 498 -13.48 -18.88 -3.52
N SER A 499 -13.53 -17.84 -2.69
CA SER A 499 -14.70 -17.58 -1.84
C SER A 499 -15.95 -17.19 -2.62
N TYR A 500 -15.80 -16.69 -3.85
CA TYR A 500 -16.89 -16.46 -4.81
C TYR A 500 -17.13 -17.64 -5.77
N GLY A 501 -16.42 -18.76 -5.60
CA GLY A 501 -16.61 -19.98 -6.40
C GLY A 501 -16.02 -19.93 -7.81
N ALA A 502 -15.00 -19.11 -8.05
CA ALA A 502 -14.33 -19.04 -9.35
C ALA A 502 -13.70 -20.39 -9.72
N ILE A 503 -13.95 -20.84 -10.95
CA ILE A 503 -13.30 -22.01 -11.57
C ILE A 503 -12.17 -21.60 -12.53
N SER A 504 -12.19 -20.34 -12.97
CA SER A 504 -11.14 -19.70 -13.76
C SER A 504 -10.95 -18.29 -13.24
N ALA A 505 -9.71 -17.84 -13.04
CA ALA A 505 -9.41 -16.47 -12.63
C ALA A 505 -7.98 -16.04 -13.01
N GLY A 506 -7.79 -14.76 -13.28
CA GLY A 506 -6.49 -14.17 -13.60
C GLY A 506 -6.38 -12.71 -13.15
N MET A 507 -5.16 -12.24 -12.90
CA MET A 507 -4.90 -10.84 -12.56
C MET A 507 -4.87 -9.93 -13.79
N LEU A 508 -5.47 -8.76 -13.65
CA LEU A 508 -5.41 -7.63 -14.57
C LEU A 508 -4.38 -6.59 -14.08
N ASP A 509 -4.15 -5.53 -14.85
CA ASP A 509 -3.13 -4.53 -14.49
C ASP A 509 -3.40 -3.84 -13.14
N GLY A 510 -2.39 -3.81 -12.28
CA GLY A 510 -2.54 -3.41 -10.88
C GLY A 510 -2.14 -1.96 -10.58
N GLY A 511 -1.89 -1.69 -9.30
CA GLY A 511 -1.30 -0.43 -8.86
C GLY A 511 -2.20 0.77 -9.14
N SER A 512 -1.66 1.80 -9.80
CA SER A 512 -2.45 3.00 -10.15
C SER A 512 -3.44 2.78 -11.28
N SER A 513 -3.40 1.62 -11.96
CA SER A 513 -4.37 1.25 -13.00
C SER A 513 -5.62 0.58 -12.42
N SER A 514 -5.57 0.14 -11.15
CA SER A 514 -6.68 -0.56 -10.48
C SER A 514 -7.89 0.34 -10.30
N LEU A 515 -8.85 0.19 -11.21
CA LEU A 515 -10.03 1.03 -11.35
C LEU A 515 -11.23 0.16 -11.70
N MET A 516 -12.32 0.31 -10.94
CA MET A 516 -13.62 -0.25 -11.28
C MET A 516 -14.66 0.87 -11.30
N TYR A 517 -15.41 0.94 -12.39
CA TYR A 517 -16.48 1.88 -12.62
C TYR A 517 -17.82 1.15 -12.64
N TYR A 518 -18.83 1.71 -11.99
CA TYR A 518 -20.22 1.32 -12.13
C TYR A 518 -21.09 2.58 -12.17
N ARG A 519 -21.77 2.77 -13.30
CA ARG A 519 -22.61 3.93 -13.58
C ARG A 519 -23.66 4.11 -12.48
N ASP A 520 -23.66 5.30 -11.90
CA ASP A 520 -24.60 5.73 -10.85
C ASP A 520 -24.71 4.78 -9.65
N PHE A 521 -23.65 4.02 -9.35
CA PHE A 521 -23.69 3.00 -8.29
C PHE A 521 -24.10 3.58 -6.93
N TYR A 522 -23.66 4.80 -6.60
CA TYR A 522 -23.99 5.41 -5.33
C TYR A 522 -25.50 5.73 -5.21
N ASP A 523 -26.17 6.08 -6.30
CA ASP A 523 -27.62 6.29 -6.29
C ASP A 523 -28.35 4.94 -6.20
N LYS A 524 -27.86 3.92 -6.91
CA LYS A 524 -28.41 2.55 -6.90
C LYS A 524 -28.36 1.90 -5.51
N TYR A 525 -27.27 2.12 -4.78
CA TYR A 525 -27.04 1.56 -3.45
C TYR A 525 -27.31 2.56 -2.32
N GLY A 526 -27.91 3.73 -2.62
CA GLY A 526 -28.31 4.72 -1.61
C GLY A 526 -27.16 5.26 -0.75
N LEU A 527 -25.96 5.38 -1.31
CA LEU A 527 -24.78 5.89 -0.60
C LEU A 527 -24.85 7.41 -0.42
N ASP A 528 -24.41 7.91 0.73
CA ASP A 528 -24.35 9.35 0.98
C ASP A 528 -23.26 10.02 0.12
N LYS A 529 -23.68 10.96 -0.73
CA LYS A 529 -22.80 11.70 -1.65
C LYS A 529 -21.77 12.55 -0.92
N THR A 530 -21.98 12.88 0.36
CA THR A 530 -21.00 13.64 1.16
C THR A 530 -19.78 12.82 1.53
N ASP A 531 -19.91 11.50 1.59
CA ASP A 531 -18.82 10.58 1.96
C ASP A 531 -17.98 10.15 0.75
N LEU A 532 -18.43 10.50 -0.45
CA LEU A 532 -17.81 10.13 -1.71
C LEU A 532 -16.78 11.17 -2.16
N ASP A 533 -15.66 10.69 -2.71
CA ASP A 533 -14.71 11.56 -3.40
C ASP A 533 -15.23 12.00 -4.80
N GLU A 534 -14.46 12.86 -5.49
CA GLU A 534 -14.84 13.38 -6.80
C GLU A 534 -14.98 12.30 -7.88
N TYR A 535 -14.22 11.21 -7.80
CA TYR A 535 -14.26 10.12 -8.77
C TYR A 535 -15.36 9.14 -8.43
N GLN A 536 -15.63 8.91 -7.14
CA GLN A 536 -16.76 8.10 -6.70
C GLN A 536 -18.09 8.74 -7.10
N ARG A 537 -18.22 10.07 -7.01
CA ARG A 537 -19.38 10.80 -7.56
C ARG A 537 -19.51 10.70 -9.09
N ARG A 538 -18.44 10.31 -9.79
CA ARG A 538 -18.46 10.03 -11.22
C ARG A 538 -18.66 8.54 -11.53
N GLY A 539 -18.92 7.69 -10.53
CA GLY A 539 -19.17 6.27 -10.72
C GLY A 539 -17.98 5.34 -10.48
N LEU A 540 -16.82 5.85 -10.02
CA LEU A 540 -15.71 4.97 -9.63
C LEU A 540 -16.03 4.30 -8.28
N ILE A 541 -15.91 2.98 -8.20
CA ILE A 541 -16.24 2.25 -6.96
C ILE A 541 -15.12 2.42 -5.93
N ASN A 542 -13.89 2.12 -6.32
CA ASN A 542 -12.75 2.06 -5.41
C ASN A 542 -12.16 3.45 -5.13
N LYS A 543 -11.54 3.64 -3.95
CA LYS A 543 -10.99 4.94 -3.56
C LYS A 543 -9.66 5.19 -4.26
N TYR A 544 -9.71 6.02 -5.30
CA TYR A 544 -8.51 6.41 -6.02
C TYR A 544 -7.69 7.42 -5.23
N LYS A 545 -6.36 7.34 -5.31
CA LYS A 545 -5.46 8.27 -4.60
C LYS A 545 -5.76 9.72 -5.01
N ALA A 546 -6.16 10.53 -4.03
CA ALA A 546 -6.69 11.89 -4.18
C ALA A 546 -5.75 12.97 -4.76
N PHE A 547 -4.52 12.63 -5.17
CA PHE A 547 -3.52 13.59 -5.65
C PHE A 547 -3.15 13.43 -7.13
N THR A 548 -3.74 12.45 -7.82
CA THR A 548 -3.48 12.21 -9.23
C THR A 548 -4.77 11.85 -9.96
N ASN A 549 -4.85 12.32 -11.20
CA ASN A 549 -5.86 11.90 -12.15
C ASN A 549 -5.82 10.37 -12.38
N PRO A 550 -6.98 9.68 -12.47
CA PRO A 550 -7.04 8.28 -12.90
C PRO A 550 -6.28 8.05 -14.20
N ARG A 551 -5.54 6.94 -14.25
CA ARG A 551 -4.72 6.56 -15.40
C ARG A 551 -5.54 6.48 -16.69
N ARG A 552 -4.86 6.75 -17.79
CA ARG A 552 -5.33 6.45 -19.14
C ARG A 552 -4.94 5.01 -19.47
N LEU A 553 -5.90 4.24 -19.95
CA LEU A 553 -5.76 2.81 -20.19
C LEU A 553 -5.98 2.52 -21.69
N PRO A 554 -5.22 1.60 -22.30
CA PRO A 554 -5.50 1.18 -23.68
C PRO A 554 -6.73 0.28 -23.75
N THR A 555 -7.01 -0.50 -22.71
CA THR A 555 -8.06 -1.51 -22.67
C THR A 555 -8.76 -1.54 -21.33
N CYS A 556 -10.05 -1.87 -21.34
CA CYS A 556 -10.87 -2.18 -20.17
C CYS A 556 -11.77 -3.36 -20.50
N PHE A 557 -12.11 -4.19 -19.52
CA PHE A 557 -13.32 -4.99 -19.64
C PHE A 557 -14.52 -4.07 -19.36
N ILE A 558 -15.51 -4.11 -20.23
CA ILE A 558 -16.74 -3.34 -20.15
C ILE A 558 -17.93 -4.29 -20.01
N VAL A 559 -18.97 -3.83 -19.34
CA VAL A 559 -20.22 -4.56 -19.16
C VAL A 559 -21.33 -3.77 -19.86
N ALA A 560 -21.97 -4.39 -20.86
CA ALA A 560 -23.12 -3.81 -21.53
C ALA A 560 -24.34 -3.74 -20.59
N PRO A 561 -25.30 -2.82 -20.82
CA PRO A 561 -26.62 -2.87 -20.18
C PRO A 561 -27.32 -4.22 -20.40
N GLU A 562 -28.33 -4.54 -19.58
CA GLU A 562 -29.21 -5.70 -19.80
C GLU A 562 -30.08 -5.58 -21.06
#